data_AF-A0A960EGV6-F1
#
_entry.id   AF-A0A960EGV6-F1
#
_cell.length_a   1.000
_cell.length_b   1.000
_cell.length_c   1.000
_cell.angle_alpha   90.00
_cell.angle_beta   90.00
_cell.angle_gamma   90.00
#
_symmetry.space_group_name_H-M   'P 1'
#
loop_
_entity.id
_entity.type
_entity.pdbx_description
1 polymer ?
#
loop_
_entity_poly.entity_id
_entity_poly.type
_entity_poly.pdbx_seq_one_letter_code
_entity_poly.pdbx_strand_id
1 'polypeptide(L)'
;MPSGRWDPVVRLRRRPRHAAVVASVAVAASVAAACGVTAGERAVGEAPPPAEEVLGAEAPDATTTEPAPTTAPEAADVEVIGGDGSDVDATAANAVADLEAWWAEQYPDLYGFAYRPLAGGVWAVDEGSDPAEIPCARGAVAELLDNAYYCDVEDAVVWDQQRFLPSIAERYGPFTVAVVIAHEWGHVIQERARYDAPAVIAELQADCFAGAWAGHVAAGESASFAIDADELDRAVAGILSLRDAPGSQAEDPAAHGSGFDRVGAFGEGFDQGPARCAEYASGDPRPYQFPFVREQDRAAGGDLPLTGPGDGDDIVDLTFPSLDRWWTDTYPGLADGEAWEPMEGHVAFRPDNPPRCGDSVVQDFSLFVCVPDRFVGYEATETIPDAYDRNGDFAVA
;
A
#
# COMPACT_ATOMS: atom_id res chain seq x y z
N MET A 1 -17.29 37.05 10.99
CA MET A 1 -17.63 35.67 10.60
C MET A 1 -18.46 35.75 9.32
N PRO A 2 -17.99 35.28 8.16
CA PRO A 2 -18.84 35.20 7.00
C PRO A 2 -19.81 34.03 7.19
N SER A 3 -21.10 34.32 7.16
CA SER A 3 -22.18 33.34 7.18
C SER A 3 -22.26 32.65 5.81
N GLY A 4 -21.43 31.64 5.60
CA GLY A 4 -21.58 30.71 4.48
C GLY A 4 -22.74 29.75 4.78
N ARG A 5 -23.78 29.75 3.95
CA ARG A 5 -24.78 28.69 3.95
C ARG A 5 -24.10 27.44 3.41
N TRP A 6 -23.85 26.46 4.27
CA TRP A 6 -23.47 25.11 3.87
C TRP A 6 -24.66 24.46 3.16
N ASP A 7 -24.41 23.82 2.02
CA ASP A 7 -25.39 22.99 1.32
C ASP A 7 -25.69 21.78 2.24
N PRO A 8 -26.95 21.46 2.58
CA PRO A 8 -27.28 20.50 3.64
C PRO A 8 -26.96 19.02 3.30
N VAL A 9 -26.35 18.76 2.14
CA VAL A 9 -26.02 17.41 1.64
C VAL A 9 -24.69 17.47 0.90
N VAL A 10 -23.70 16.68 1.35
CA VAL A 10 -22.46 16.37 0.60
C VAL A 10 -22.77 15.21 -0.36
N ARG A 11 -22.35 15.31 -1.63
CA ARG A 11 -23.00 14.63 -2.78
C ARG A 11 -22.08 13.64 -3.50
N LEU A 12 -22.59 12.47 -3.89
CA LEU A 12 -22.01 11.56 -4.89
C LEU A 12 -23.12 11.04 -5.84
N ARG A 13 -22.95 11.13 -7.17
CA ARG A 13 -23.97 10.78 -8.17
C ARG A 13 -23.75 9.40 -8.80
N ARG A 14 -24.82 8.65 -9.07
CA ARG A 14 -24.78 7.39 -9.85
C ARG A 14 -24.48 7.63 -11.34
N ARG A 15 -23.64 6.78 -11.96
CA ARG A 15 -23.54 6.61 -13.43
C ARG A 15 -24.24 5.31 -13.89
N PRO A 16 -24.89 5.27 -15.07
CA PRO A 16 -25.53 4.06 -15.57
C PRO A 16 -24.48 3.10 -16.19
N ARG A 17 -24.51 1.81 -15.83
CA ARG A 17 -23.66 0.76 -16.44
C ARG A 17 -24.45 -0.15 -17.38
N HIS A 18 -23.88 -0.42 -18.56
CA HIS A 18 -24.36 -1.41 -19.52
C HIS A 18 -23.81 -2.81 -19.17
N ALA A 19 -24.67 -3.82 -19.11
CA ALA A 19 -24.28 -5.19 -18.78
C ALA A 19 -23.65 -5.92 -19.99
N ALA A 20 -22.48 -6.53 -19.77
CA ALA A 20 -21.88 -7.51 -20.69
C ALA A 20 -21.87 -8.89 -20.01
N VAL A 21 -22.26 -9.92 -20.77
CA VAL A 21 -22.35 -11.32 -20.33
C VAL A 21 -21.12 -12.07 -20.82
N VAL A 22 -20.40 -12.76 -19.93
CA VAL A 22 -19.32 -13.70 -20.28
C VAL A 22 -19.65 -15.09 -19.73
N ALA A 23 -19.44 -16.12 -20.55
CA ALA A 23 -19.75 -17.52 -20.25
C ALA A 23 -18.49 -18.29 -19.82
N SER A 24 -18.60 -19.07 -18.74
CA SER A 24 -17.52 -19.86 -18.15
C SER A 24 -17.50 -21.31 -18.68
N VAL A 25 -16.31 -21.85 -18.97
CA VAL A 25 -16.08 -23.28 -19.28
C VAL A 25 -15.25 -23.89 -18.15
N ALA A 26 -15.72 -25.00 -17.58
CA ALA A 26 -15.04 -25.73 -16.51
C ALA A 26 -14.12 -26.84 -17.08
N VAL A 27 -12.90 -26.95 -16.55
CA VAL A 27 -11.99 -28.08 -16.78
C VAL A 27 -11.65 -28.73 -15.44
N ALA A 28 -11.78 -30.05 -15.37
CA ALA A 28 -11.49 -30.85 -14.18
C ALA A 28 -10.02 -31.33 -14.20
N ALA A 29 -9.32 -31.23 -13.06
CA ALA A 29 -7.98 -31.76 -12.88
C ALA A 29 -7.93 -32.86 -11.81
N SER A 30 -7.22 -33.95 -12.12
CA SER A 30 -6.97 -35.12 -11.27
C SER A 30 -5.62 -35.00 -10.55
N VAL A 31 -5.59 -35.36 -9.26
CA VAL A 31 -4.44 -35.22 -8.35
C VAL A 31 -3.54 -36.47 -8.39
N ALA A 32 -2.22 -36.25 -8.47
CA ALA A 32 -1.19 -37.23 -8.09
C ALA A 32 -0.17 -36.53 -7.17
N ALA A 33 0.12 -37.12 -6.02
CA ALA A 33 0.97 -36.56 -4.97
C ALA A 33 2.45 -36.94 -5.18
N ALA A 34 3.35 -35.96 -5.01
CA ALA A 34 4.78 -36.16 -4.78
C ALA A 34 5.31 -35.06 -3.82
N CYS A 35 6.11 -35.46 -2.83
CA CYS A 35 6.66 -34.58 -1.81
C CYS A 35 7.90 -33.84 -2.33
N GLY A 36 7.84 -32.51 -2.34
CA GLY A 36 8.95 -31.58 -2.51
C GLY A 36 8.59 -30.24 -1.84
N VAL A 37 9.55 -29.56 -1.23
CA VAL A 37 9.33 -28.24 -0.62
C VAL A 37 9.18 -27.24 -1.76
N THR A 38 7.96 -26.79 -1.99
CA THR A 38 7.60 -25.76 -2.96
C THR A 38 7.34 -24.48 -2.20
N ALA A 39 7.91 -23.36 -2.65
CA ALA A 39 7.23 -22.07 -2.51
C ALA A 39 5.79 -22.31 -2.97
N GLY A 40 4.82 -22.01 -2.12
CA GLY A 40 3.44 -22.34 -2.44
C GLY A 40 3.08 -21.69 -3.77
N GLU A 41 2.82 -22.50 -4.80
CA GLU A 41 1.86 -22.16 -5.85
C GLU A 41 0.51 -21.98 -5.16
N ARG A 42 0.36 -20.86 -4.44
CA ARG A 42 -0.91 -20.19 -4.41
C ARG A 42 -1.06 -19.65 -5.82
N ALA A 43 -2.17 -20.03 -6.45
CA ALA A 43 -2.71 -19.21 -7.50
C ALA A 43 -2.56 -17.77 -7.04
N VAL A 44 -1.75 -16.99 -7.76
CA VAL A 44 -1.96 -15.55 -7.85
C VAL A 44 -3.41 -15.46 -8.29
N GLY A 45 -4.31 -15.35 -7.31
CA GLY A 45 -5.67 -14.94 -7.59
C GLY A 45 -5.47 -13.68 -8.40
N GLU A 46 -6.02 -13.68 -9.61
CA GLU A 46 -6.02 -12.51 -10.48
C GLU A 46 -6.25 -11.31 -9.58
N ALA A 47 -5.24 -10.43 -9.47
CA ALA A 47 -5.40 -9.20 -8.74
C ALA A 47 -6.71 -8.60 -9.28
N PRO A 48 -7.71 -8.29 -8.42
CA PRO A 48 -8.91 -7.64 -8.92
C PRO A 48 -8.41 -6.45 -9.75
N PRO A 49 -9.01 -6.21 -10.93
CA PRO A 49 -8.60 -5.08 -11.75
C PRO A 49 -8.53 -3.84 -10.85
N PRO A 50 -7.54 -2.94 -11.05
CA PRO A 50 -7.46 -1.73 -10.25
C PRO A 50 -8.86 -1.13 -10.19
N ALA A 51 -9.32 -0.81 -8.98
CA ALA A 51 -10.65 -0.28 -8.79
C ALA A 51 -10.76 1.03 -9.58
N GLU A 52 -11.25 0.94 -10.83
CA GLU A 52 -11.42 2.11 -11.70
C GLU A 52 -12.47 3.09 -11.17
N GLU A 53 -13.12 2.78 -10.04
CA GLU A 53 -14.04 3.68 -9.36
C GLU A 53 -14.05 3.35 -7.85
N VAL A 54 -13.24 4.07 -7.07
CA VAL A 54 -13.60 4.35 -5.68
C VAL A 54 -14.85 5.25 -5.75
N LEU A 55 -16.01 4.70 -5.41
CA LEU A 55 -17.25 5.46 -5.28
C LEU A 55 -17.14 6.36 -4.03
N GLY A 56 -16.46 7.51 -4.14
CA GLY A 56 -16.17 8.31 -2.95
C GLY A 56 -15.70 9.75 -3.11
N ALA A 57 -15.12 10.17 -4.25
CA ALA A 57 -14.62 11.55 -4.36
C ALA A 57 -14.75 12.11 -5.79
N GLU A 58 -15.84 12.81 -6.08
CA GLU A 58 -15.77 13.88 -7.08
C GLU A 58 -15.25 15.13 -6.34
N ALA A 59 -13.93 15.33 -6.33
CA ALA A 59 -13.34 16.63 -6.03
C ALA A 59 -13.89 17.66 -7.04
N PRO A 60 -14.15 18.92 -6.62
CA PRO A 60 -14.58 19.94 -7.56
C PRO A 60 -13.52 20.11 -8.65
N ASP A 61 -13.98 20.16 -9.90
CA ASP A 61 -13.25 20.31 -11.16
C ASP A 61 -12.22 21.46 -11.07
N ALA A 62 -11.07 21.16 -10.47
CA ALA A 62 -9.91 22.01 -10.44
C ALA A 62 -9.20 21.74 -11.74
N THR A 63 -9.46 22.57 -12.76
CA THR A 63 -8.80 22.61 -14.07
C THR A 63 -7.42 21.94 -14.03
N THR A 64 -7.38 20.62 -14.23
CA THR A 64 -6.15 19.85 -14.15
C THR A 64 -5.46 20.14 -15.46
N THR A 65 -4.39 20.93 -15.38
CA THR A 65 -3.35 20.80 -16.39
C THR A 65 -2.89 19.35 -16.25
N GLU A 66 -3.19 18.51 -17.23
CA GLU A 66 -2.68 17.15 -17.34
C GLU A 66 -1.19 17.19 -16.96
N PRO A 67 -0.76 16.56 -15.83
CA PRO A 67 0.64 16.58 -15.46
C PRO A 67 1.39 15.91 -16.60
N ALA A 68 2.47 16.54 -17.05
CA ALA A 68 3.35 15.87 -17.99
C ALA A 68 3.80 14.57 -17.30
N PRO A 69 3.64 13.39 -17.93
CA PRO A 69 4.20 12.18 -17.36
C PRO A 69 5.67 12.45 -17.09
N THR A 70 6.13 12.15 -15.88
CA THR A 70 7.55 12.17 -15.54
C THR A 70 8.27 11.43 -16.67
N THR A 71 8.96 12.20 -17.51
CA THR A 71 9.81 11.60 -18.53
C THR A 71 10.85 10.82 -17.76
N ALA A 72 11.03 9.53 -18.07
CA ALA A 72 12.03 8.71 -17.42
C ALA A 72 13.32 9.52 -17.29
N PRO A 73 13.83 9.76 -16.06
CA PRO A 73 14.96 10.64 -15.87
C PRO A 73 16.15 10.11 -16.69
N GLU A 74 16.99 11.01 -17.21
CA GLU A 74 18.18 10.60 -17.96
C GLU A 74 19.00 9.64 -17.10
N ALA A 75 19.34 8.47 -17.65
CA ALA A 75 19.96 7.40 -16.88
C ALA A 75 21.28 7.87 -16.24
N ALA A 76 21.40 7.69 -14.93
CA ALA A 76 22.61 7.96 -14.18
C ALA A 76 23.77 7.08 -14.67
N ASP A 77 25.00 7.57 -14.50
CA ASP A 77 26.23 6.83 -14.81
C ASP A 77 26.51 5.78 -13.70
N VAL A 78 25.56 4.86 -13.50
CA VAL A 78 25.65 3.72 -12.59
C VAL A 78 25.77 2.45 -13.44
N GLU A 79 26.84 1.68 -13.21
CA GLU A 79 27.01 0.38 -13.87
C GLU A 79 26.06 -0.64 -13.25
N VAL A 80 25.02 -1.02 -13.99
CA VAL A 80 24.11 -2.12 -13.67
C VAL A 80 24.63 -3.40 -14.30
N ILE A 81 25.10 -4.33 -13.48
CA ILE A 81 25.68 -5.60 -13.94
C ILE A 81 24.54 -6.50 -14.42
N GLY A 82 24.62 -6.96 -15.67
CA GLY A 82 23.55 -7.74 -16.31
C GLY A 82 22.40 -6.88 -16.87
N GLY A 83 22.45 -5.56 -16.68
CA GLY A 83 21.43 -4.63 -17.15
C GLY A 83 21.24 -4.66 -18.66
N ASP A 84 19.99 -4.54 -19.09
CA ASP A 84 19.61 -4.57 -20.51
C ASP A 84 19.42 -3.17 -21.12
N GLY A 85 19.52 -2.13 -20.29
CA GLY A 85 19.36 -0.73 -20.67
C GLY A 85 17.90 -0.31 -20.89
N SER A 86 16.94 -1.08 -20.36
CA SER A 86 15.53 -0.73 -20.32
C SER A 86 15.24 0.51 -19.48
N ASP A 87 14.06 1.10 -19.67
CA ASP A 87 13.58 2.24 -18.86
C ASP A 87 13.46 1.87 -17.37
N VAL A 88 13.21 0.58 -17.07
CA VAL A 88 13.13 0.06 -15.70
C VAL A 88 14.51 0.05 -15.06
N ASP A 89 15.53 -0.48 -15.75
CA ASP A 89 16.92 -0.43 -15.27
C ASP A 89 17.43 1.01 -15.16
N ALA A 90 17.07 1.89 -16.10
CA ALA A 90 17.41 3.31 -16.00
C ALA A 90 16.78 3.95 -14.76
N THR A 91 15.52 3.60 -14.44
CA THR A 91 14.83 4.07 -13.22
C THR A 91 15.51 3.53 -11.96
N ALA A 92 15.87 2.25 -11.93
CA ALA A 92 16.60 1.65 -10.82
C ALA A 92 17.99 2.30 -10.63
N ALA A 93 18.75 2.51 -11.71
CA ALA A 93 20.04 3.19 -11.70
C ALA A 93 19.94 4.64 -11.19
N ASN A 94 18.89 5.37 -11.57
CA ASN A 94 18.62 6.71 -11.07
C ASN A 94 18.32 6.73 -9.58
N ALA A 95 17.57 5.73 -9.09
CA ALA A 95 17.29 5.55 -7.66
C ALA A 95 18.59 5.27 -6.90
N VAL A 96 19.42 4.34 -7.39
CA VAL A 96 20.73 4.03 -6.79
C VAL A 96 21.61 5.26 -6.68
N ALA A 97 21.74 6.05 -7.75
CA ALA A 97 22.57 7.26 -7.75
C ALA A 97 22.09 8.30 -6.72
N ASP A 98 20.77 8.50 -6.62
CA ASP A 98 20.16 9.45 -5.70
C ASP A 98 20.29 8.97 -4.24
N LEU A 99 20.04 7.69 -3.99
CA LEU A 99 20.17 7.08 -2.66
C LEU A 99 21.60 7.10 -2.15
N GLU A 100 22.60 6.79 -2.99
CA GLU A 100 24.02 6.90 -2.64
C GLU A 100 24.39 8.35 -2.25
N ALA A 101 23.93 9.33 -3.03
CA ALA A 101 24.17 10.74 -2.74
C ALA A 101 23.48 11.19 -1.43
N TRP A 102 22.20 10.86 -1.28
CA TRP A 102 21.40 11.22 -0.11
C TRP A 102 21.95 10.57 1.17
N TRP A 103 22.27 9.27 1.14
CA TRP A 103 22.83 8.58 2.31
C TRP A 103 24.27 9.00 2.64
N ALA A 104 25.06 9.47 1.67
CA ALA A 104 26.34 10.10 1.95
C ALA A 104 26.20 11.34 2.86
N GLU A 105 25.06 12.02 2.81
CA GLU A 105 24.72 13.16 3.68
C GLU A 105 24.00 12.72 4.96
N GLN A 106 22.96 11.88 4.86
CA GLN A 106 22.13 11.52 6.01
C GLN A 106 22.82 10.58 7.00
N TYR A 107 23.60 9.60 6.50
CA TYR A 107 24.15 8.54 7.35
C TYR A 107 25.14 9.06 8.41
N PRO A 108 26.08 9.99 8.10
CA PRO A 108 26.96 10.56 9.11
C PRO A 108 26.23 11.36 10.20
N ASP A 109 25.20 12.10 9.82
CA ASP A 109 24.42 12.89 10.77
C ASP A 109 23.59 11.98 11.70
N LEU A 110 23.06 10.90 11.15
CA LEU A 110 22.20 9.95 11.86
C LEU A 110 22.98 9.01 12.79
N TYR A 111 24.09 8.45 12.31
CA TYR A 111 24.83 7.39 13.01
C TYR A 111 26.22 7.81 13.51
N GLY A 112 26.72 8.98 13.12
CA GLY A 112 28.03 9.47 13.55
C GLY A 112 29.22 8.78 12.88
N PHE A 113 28.98 8.01 11.82
CA PHE A 113 30.00 7.31 11.04
C PHE A 113 29.94 7.69 9.56
N ALA A 114 31.07 7.65 8.86
CA ALA A 114 31.05 7.88 7.42
C ALA A 114 30.21 6.82 6.71
N TYR A 115 29.36 7.27 5.79
CA TYR A 115 28.68 6.38 4.84
C TYR A 115 29.71 5.60 4.04
N ARG A 116 29.39 4.34 3.76
CA ARG A 116 30.19 3.47 2.91
C ARG A 116 29.30 3.04 1.75
N PRO A 117 29.67 3.37 0.50
CA PRO A 117 28.97 2.88 -0.69
C PRO A 117 28.90 1.35 -0.76
N LEU A 118 28.03 0.87 -1.64
CA LEU A 118 27.86 -0.55 -1.96
C LEU A 118 29.13 -1.12 -2.63
N ALA A 119 29.71 -2.19 -2.09
CA ALA A 119 30.97 -2.75 -2.60
C ALA A 119 30.79 -3.82 -3.69
N GLY A 120 29.70 -4.58 -3.64
CA GLY A 120 29.36 -5.65 -4.59
C GLY A 120 28.58 -5.18 -5.82
N GLY A 121 28.22 -3.90 -5.86
CA GLY A 121 27.51 -3.28 -6.98
C GLY A 121 26.04 -3.69 -7.06
N VAL A 122 25.41 -3.27 -8.16
CA VAL A 122 23.98 -3.47 -8.42
C VAL A 122 23.80 -4.38 -9.62
N TRP A 123 22.87 -5.33 -9.50
CA TRP A 123 22.71 -6.44 -10.44
C TRP A 123 21.27 -6.55 -10.92
N ALA A 124 21.11 -6.62 -12.23
CA ALA A 124 19.85 -6.87 -12.88
C ALA A 124 19.88 -8.28 -13.48
N VAL A 125 18.91 -9.11 -13.10
CA VAL A 125 18.89 -10.53 -13.45
C VAL A 125 17.65 -10.89 -14.26
N ASP A 126 17.81 -11.86 -15.14
CA ASP A 126 16.75 -12.42 -15.98
C ASP A 126 16.87 -13.95 -16.08
N GLU A 127 15.97 -14.59 -16.81
CA GLU A 127 16.00 -16.05 -17.01
C GLU A 127 17.28 -16.59 -17.69
N GLY A 128 18.06 -15.74 -18.34
CA GLY A 128 19.31 -16.08 -19.02
C GLY A 128 20.56 -15.93 -18.14
N SER A 129 20.42 -15.33 -16.96
CA SER A 129 21.53 -15.05 -16.05
C SER A 129 22.09 -16.34 -15.42
N ASP A 130 23.42 -16.41 -15.24
CA ASP A 130 24.07 -17.56 -14.59
C ASP A 130 23.94 -17.44 -13.07
N PRO A 131 23.17 -18.32 -12.40
CA PRO A 131 22.99 -18.24 -10.95
C PRO A 131 24.29 -18.47 -10.16
N ALA A 132 25.36 -18.99 -10.77
CA ALA A 132 26.66 -19.10 -10.10
C ALA A 132 27.41 -17.76 -9.99
N GLU A 133 27.01 -16.74 -10.75
CA GLU A 133 27.62 -15.40 -10.75
C GLU A 133 26.81 -14.38 -9.93
N ILE A 134 25.52 -14.65 -9.70
CA ILE A 134 24.61 -13.73 -9.00
C ILE A 134 24.90 -13.73 -7.49
N PRO A 135 25.07 -12.56 -6.85
CA PRO A 135 25.29 -12.46 -5.41
C PRO A 135 24.20 -13.16 -4.58
N CYS A 136 24.61 -13.92 -3.56
CA CYS A 136 23.76 -14.72 -2.67
C CYS A 136 22.87 -15.77 -3.35
N ALA A 137 22.94 -15.96 -4.67
CA ALA A 137 22.09 -16.91 -5.37
C ALA A 137 22.35 -18.35 -4.90
N ARG A 138 21.28 -19.03 -4.48
CA ARG A 138 21.31 -20.44 -4.07
C ARG A 138 20.24 -21.21 -4.81
N GLY A 139 20.58 -21.74 -5.99
CA GLY A 139 19.65 -22.60 -6.73
C GLY A 139 19.49 -22.15 -8.18
N ALA A 140 18.30 -22.39 -8.72
CA ALA A 140 17.98 -22.00 -10.09
C ALA A 140 17.66 -20.50 -10.14
N VAL A 141 18.03 -19.83 -11.24
CA VAL A 141 17.70 -18.42 -11.47
C VAL A 141 16.20 -18.13 -11.37
N ALA A 142 15.35 -19.11 -11.70
CA ALA A 142 13.89 -19.02 -11.56
C ALA A 142 13.40 -18.75 -10.13
N GLU A 143 14.19 -19.06 -9.11
CA GLU A 143 13.86 -18.76 -7.70
C GLU A 143 14.19 -17.31 -7.30
N LEU A 144 14.93 -16.58 -8.14
CA LEU A 144 15.30 -15.17 -7.96
C LEU A 144 14.43 -14.22 -8.77
N LEU A 145 13.66 -14.76 -9.73
CA LEU A 145 12.69 -14.00 -10.49
C LEU A 145 11.50 -13.63 -9.60
N ASP A 146 10.77 -12.59 -9.99
CA ASP A 146 9.66 -12.03 -9.23
C ASP A 146 10.10 -11.44 -7.87
N ASN A 147 11.38 -11.02 -7.75
CA ASN A 147 11.95 -10.49 -6.50
C ASN A 147 13.01 -9.38 -6.70
N ALA A 148 13.28 -8.63 -5.63
CA ALA A 148 14.49 -7.84 -5.42
C ALA A 148 15.04 -8.15 -4.01
N TYR A 149 16.35 -8.01 -3.80
CA TYR A 149 16.95 -8.24 -2.49
C TYR A 149 18.33 -7.57 -2.33
N TYR A 150 18.68 -7.27 -1.08
CA TYR A 150 20.06 -7.01 -0.65
C TYR A 150 20.77 -8.28 -0.17
N CYS A 151 21.97 -8.53 -0.71
CA CYS A 151 22.90 -9.58 -0.29
C CYS A 151 23.97 -8.99 0.64
N ASP A 152 23.87 -9.26 1.94
CA ASP A 152 24.75 -8.74 2.99
C ASP A 152 26.22 -9.22 2.87
N VAL A 153 26.43 -10.49 2.54
CA VAL A 153 27.77 -11.11 2.50
C VAL A 153 28.63 -10.64 1.34
N GLU A 154 28.01 -10.32 0.20
CA GLU A 154 28.69 -9.80 -1.00
C GLU A 154 28.45 -8.30 -1.19
N ASP A 155 27.65 -7.70 -0.30
CA ASP A 155 27.32 -6.29 -0.26
C ASP A 155 26.79 -5.78 -1.61
N ALA A 156 25.75 -6.44 -2.12
CA ALA A 156 25.19 -6.20 -3.46
C ALA A 156 23.66 -6.13 -3.41
N VAL A 157 23.06 -5.32 -4.29
CA VAL A 157 21.59 -5.27 -4.49
C VAL A 157 21.27 -5.92 -5.82
N VAL A 158 20.27 -6.81 -5.83
CA VAL A 158 19.89 -7.62 -6.99
C VAL A 158 18.40 -7.48 -7.25
N TRP A 159 17.99 -7.34 -8.52
CA TRP A 159 16.57 -7.32 -8.90
C TRP A 159 16.29 -8.12 -10.17
N ASP A 160 15.08 -8.64 -10.28
CA ASP A 160 14.55 -9.18 -11.53
C ASP A 160 14.11 -8.07 -12.48
N GLN A 161 14.86 -7.92 -13.58
CA GLN A 161 14.60 -6.96 -14.65
C GLN A 161 13.59 -7.44 -15.68
N GLN A 162 13.25 -8.74 -15.70
CA GLN A 162 12.41 -9.35 -16.72
C GLN A 162 10.94 -9.42 -16.30
N ARG A 163 10.65 -9.70 -15.03
CA ARG A 163 9.25 -9.89 -14.55
C ARG A 163 8.89 -8.92 -13.44
N PHE A 164 9.66 -8.92 -12.35
CA PHE A 164 9.31 -8.19 -11.14
C PHE A 164 9.19 -6.69 -11.36
N LEU A 165 10.31 -5.99 -11.59
CA LEU A 165 10.31 -4.54 -11.71
C LEU A 165 9.46 -4.04 -12.90
N PRO A 166 9.45 -4.70 -14.08
CA PRO A 166 8.51 -4.35 -15.14
C PRO A 166 7.05 -4.44 -14.70
N SER A 167 6.66 -5.48 -13.95
CA SER A 167 5.27 -5.61 -13.47
C SER A 167 4.89 -4.53 -12.47
N ILE A 168 5.84 -4.12 -11.63
CA ILE A 168 5.67 -3.01 -10.68
C ILE A 168 5.51 -1.69 -11.45
N ALA A 169 6.38 -1.43 -12.43
CA ALA A 169 6.31 -0.23 -13.26
C ALA A 169 5.01 -0.14 -14.07
N GLU A 170 4.54 -1.26 -14.63
CA GLU A 170 3.31 -1.31 -15.42
C GLU A 170 2.08 -1.01 -14.57
N ARG A 171 1.99 -1.57 -13.35
CA ARG A 171 0.80 -1.45 -12.50
C ARG A 171 0.78 -0.17 -11.67
N TYR A 172 1.95 0.27 -11.20
CA TYR A 172 2.09 1.32 -10.19
C TYR A 172 2.98 2.47 -10.66
N GLY A 173 3.46 2.44 -11.90
CA GLY A 173 4.32 3.49 -12.46
C GLY A 173 5.80 3.36 -12.06
N PRO A 174 6.69 4.08 -12.78
CA PRO A 174 8.13 3.95 -12.65
C PRO A 174 8.65 4.37 -11.28
N PHE A 175 8.08 5.38 -10.63
CA PHE A 175 8.53 5.79 -9.29
C PHE A 175 8.42 4.66 -8.26
N THR A 176 7.45 3.75 -8.42
CA THR A 176 7.32 2.59 -7.54
C THR A 176 8.52 1.64 -7.66
N VAL A 177 9.15 1.54 -8.83
CA VAL A 177 10.43 0.81 -8.98
C VAL A 177 11.52 1.46 -8.13
N ALA A 178 11.61 2.79 -8.16
CA ALA A 178 12.59 3.51 -7.34
C ALA A 178 12.36 3.31 -5.83
N VAL A 179 11.08 3.22 -5.40
CA VAL A 179 10.72 2.90 -4.01
C VAL A 179 11.10 1.48 -3.61
N VAL A 180 10.95 0.49 -4.50
CA VAL A 180 11.46 -0.88 -4.26
C VAL A 180 12.98 -0.85 -4.06
N ILE A 181 13.72 -0.14 -4.90
CA ILE A 181 15.17 0.02 -4.73
C ILE A 181 15.52 0.74 -3.42
N ALA A 182 14.75 1.75 -3.03
CA ALA A 182 14.93 2.46 -1.77
C ALA A 182 14.70 1.56 -0.54
N HIS A 183 13.76 0.62 -0.62
CA HIS A 183 13.56 -0.41 0.40
C HIS A 183 14.80 -1.30 0.51
N GLU A 184 15.33 -1.83 -0.60
CA GLU A 184 16.57 -2.63 -0.57
C GLU A 184 17.76 -1.84 -0.02
N TRP A 185 17.81 -0.53 -0.31
CA TRP A 185 18.80 0.36 0.28
C TRP A 185 18.63 0.51 1.79
N GLY A 186 17.40 0.43 2.30
CA GLY A 186 17.12 0.33 3.74
C GLY A 186 17.90 -0.80 4.40
N HIS A 187 17.98 -1.98 3.77
CA HIS A 187 18.79 -3.09 4.25
C HIS A 187 20.30 -2.81 4.17
N VAL A 188 20.77 -2.09 3.15
CA VAL A 188 22.17 -1.61 3.09
C VAL A 188 22.48 -0.76 4.33
N ILE A 189 21.60 0.18 4.69
CA ILE A 189 21.75 1.06 5.85
C ILE A 189 21.73 0.27 7.16
N GLN A 190 20.83 -0.70 7.28
CA GLN A 190 20.77 -1.61 8.42
C GLN A 190 22.09 -2.34 8.65
N GLU A 191 22.68 -2.92 7.61
CA GLU A 191 23.96 -3.60 7.74
C GLU A 191 25.09 -2.62 8.11
N ARG A 192 25.04 -1.38 7.61
CA ARG A 192 26.06 -0.38 7.98
C ARG A 192 25.91 0.00 9.44
N ALA A 193 24.68 0.17 9.91
CA ALA A 193 24.31 0.50 11.28
C ALA A 193 24.45 -0.69 12.26
N ARG A 194 24.72 -1.90 11.77
CA ARG A 194 24.73 -3.14 12.57
C ARG A 194 23.39 -3.36 13.27
N TYR A 195 22.31 -3.06 12.55
CA TYR A 195 20.97 -3.24 13.04
C TYR A 195 20.64 -4.73 13.19
N ASP A 196 20.11 -5.11 14.34
CA ASP A 196 19.74 -6.49 14.67
C ASP A 196 18.36 -6.48 15.32
N ALA A 197 17.37 -6.98 14.59
CA ALA A 197 15.98 -7.02 14.99
C ALA A 197 15.27 -8.24 14.36
N PRO A 198 14.09 -8.64 14.85
CA PRO A 198 13.27 -9.64 14.17
C PRO A 198 13.00 -9.24 12.71
N ALA A 199 12.89 -10.23 11.81
CA ALA A 199 12.76 -10.05 10.37
C ALA A 199 11.74 -8.96 10.01
N VAL A 200 10.50 -9.10 10.48
CA VAL A 200 9.44 -8.12 10.22
C VAL A 200 9.81 -6.70 10.67
N ILE A 201 10.53 -6.52 11.78
CA ILE A 201 10.93 -5.18 12.24
C ILE A 201 12.03 -4.59 11.34
N ALA A 202 12.92 -5.43 10.82
CA ALA A 202 13.91 -5.01 9.82
C ALA A 202 13.23 -4.59 8.51
N GLU A 203 12.27 -5.37 8.02
CA GLU A 203 11.46 -5.02 6.85
C GLU A 203 10.73 -3.67 7.01
N LEU A 204 10.09 -3.46 8.17
CA LEU A 204 9.40 -2.19 8.46
C LEU A 204 10.36 -1.01 8.58
N GLN A 205 11.55 -1.21 9.14
CA GLN A 205 12.55 -0.13 9.16
C GLN A 205 13.05 0.18 7.73
N ALA A 206 13.18 -0.82 6.85
CA ALA A 206 13.53 -0.61 5.45
C ALA A 206 12.44 0.18 4.71
N ASP A 207 11.16 -0.17 4.91
CA ASP A 207 10.02 0.63 4.42
C ASP A 207 10.03 2.07 4.96
N CYS A 208 10.35 2.26 6.25
CA CYS A 208 10.48 3.58 6.84
C CYS A 208 11.60 4.40 6.18
N PHE A 209 12.77 3.81 5.94
CA PHE A 209 13.85 4.49 5.23
C PHE A 209 13.48 4.83 3.77
N ALA A 210 12.77 3.94 3.08
CA ALA A 210 12.24 4.21 1.75
C ALA A 210 11.25 5.38 1.77
N GLY A 211 10.37 5.43 2.78
CA GLY A 211 9.44 6.54 3.00
C GLY A 211 10.16 7.87 3.25
N ALA A 212 11.20 7.86 4.08
CA ALA A 212 12.01 9.04 4.36
C ALA A 212 12.69 9.60 3.10
N TRP A 213 13.22 8.73 2.24
CA TRP A 213 13.76 9.13 0.94
C TRP A 213 12.65 9.66 0.01
N ALA A 214 11.49 9.01 -0.05
CA ALA A 214 10.36 9.48 -0.83
C ALA A 214 9.86 10.86 -0.36
N GLY A 215 9.92 11.16 0.94
CA GLY A 215 9.63 12.49 1.50
C GLY A 215 10.61 13.56 0.99
N HIS A 216 11.90 13.23 0.92
CA HIS A 216 12.93 14.09 0.30
C HIS A 216 12.66 14.32 -1.20
N VAL A 217 12.26 13.29 -1.95
CA VAL A 217 11.86 13.41 -3.35
C VAL A 217 10.62 14.32 -3.50
N ALA A 218 9.58 14.09 -2.69
CA ALA A 218 8.33 14.86 -2.71
C ALA A 218 8.54 16.34 -2.33
N ALA A 219 9.55 16.64 -1.53
CA ALA A 219 9.97 18.01 -1.21
C ALA A 219 10.67 18.72 -2.39
N GLY A 220 10.95 18.02 -3.49
CA GLY A 220 11.65 18.54 -4.66
C GLY A 220 13.15 18.71 -4.43
N GLU A 221 13.71 17.95 -3.49
CA GLU A 221 15.12 18.03 -3.11
C GLU A 221 15.99 16.96 -3.80
N SER A 222 15.37 15.96 -4.42
CA SER A 222 16.05 14.95 -5.24
C SER A 222 16.54 15.55 -6.56
N ALA A 223 17.75 15.14 -6.98
CA ALA A 223 18.30 15.51 -8.28
C ALA A 223 17.79 14.62 -9.43
N SER A 224 17.32 13.41 -9.09
CA SER A 224 16.95 12.37 -10.05
C SER A 224 15.44 12.27 -10.26
N PHE A 225 14.63 12.62 -9.27
CA PHE A 225 13.19 12.43 -9.30
C PHE A 225 12.44 13.71 -8.94
N ALA A 226 11.31 13.91 -9.63
CA ALA A 226 10.26 14.83 -9.24
C ALA A 226 8.96 14.05 -9.35
N ILE A 227 8.15 14.08 -8.30
CA ILE A 227 6.90 13.33 -8.25
C ILE A 227 5.74 14.23 -7.86
N ASP A 228 4.53 13.88 -8.31
CA ASP A 228 3.30 14.43 -7.78
C ASP A 228 2.61 13.49 -6.77
N ALA A 229 1.47 13.93 -6.24
CA ALA A 229 0.69 13.14 -5.28
C ALA A 229 0.13 11.85 -5.91
N ASP A 230 -0.20 11.85 -7.20
CA ASP A 230 -0.77 10.68 -7.89
C ASP A 230 0.33 9.60 -8.10
N GLU A 231 1.58 10.00 -8.32
CA GLU A 231 2.74 9.10 -8.35
C GLU A 231 3.05 8.52 -6.97
N LEU A 232 2.95 9.33 -5.91
CA LEU A 232 3.13 8.86 -4.54
C LEU A 232 2.03 7.85 -4.15
N ASP A 233 0.76 8.15 -4.46
CA ASP A 233 -0.37 7.25 -4.18
C ASP A 233 -0.22 5.91 -4.90
N ARG A 234 0.26 5.92 -6.15
CA ARG A 234 0.56 4.68 -6.88
C ARG A 234 1.71 3.90 -6.24
N ALA A 235 2.75 4.57 -5.76
CA ALA A 235 3.84 3.90 -5.04
C ALA A 235 3.37 3.25 -3.73
N VAL A 236 2.51 3.91 -2.96
CA VAL A 236 1.90 3.33 -1.76
C VAL A 236 1.03 2.11 -2.13
N ALA A 237 0.27 2.16 -3.23
CA ALA A 237 -0.47 1.00 -3.74
C ALA A 237 0.47 -0.16 -4.15
N GLY A 238 1.65 0.16 -4.69
CA GLY A 238 2.71 -0.81 -4.98
C GLY A 238 3.25 -1.50 -3.73
N ILE A 239 3.58 -0.75 -2.68
CA ILE A 239 3.99 -1.28 -1.36
C ILE A 239 2.92 -2.23 -0.82
N LEU A 240 1.64 -1.81 -0.86
CA LEU A 240 0.52 -2.65 -0.44
C LEU A 240 0.41 -3.95 -1.25
N SER A 241 0.76 -3.94 -2.54
CA SER A 241 0.71 -5.14 -3.37
C SER A 241 1.67 -6.24 -2.90
N LEU A 242 2.75 -5.84 -2.23
CA LEU A 242 3.85 -6.67 -1.73
C LEU A 242 3.71 -7.04 -0.23
N ARG A 243 2.53 -6.81 0.37
CA ARG A 243 2.23 -7.15 1.77
C ARG A 243 2.12 -8.66 2.00
N ASP A 244 2.35 -9.08 3.25
CA ASP A 244 1.95 -10.41 3.68
C ASP A 244 0.42 -10.52 3.77
N ALA A 245 -0.11 -11.70 3.43
CA ALA A 245 -1.54 -11.95 3.49
C ALA A 245 -2.07 -11.92 4.94
N PRO A 246 -3.33 -11.49 5.17
CA PRO A 246 -3.98 -11.61 6.47
C PRO A 246 -3.89 -13.03 7.05
N GLY A 247 -3.61 -13.14 8.35
CA GLY A 247 -3.41 -14.41 9.02
C GLY A 247 -1.99 -14.99 8.93
N SER A 248 -1.03 -14.27 8.32
CA SER A 248 0.40 -14.59 8.38
C SER A 248 1.01 -14.33 9.77
N GLN A 249 2.18 -14.91 10.03
CA GLN A 249 2.88 -14.81 11.31
C GLN A 249 3.96 -13.72 11.22
N ALA A 250 4.04 -12.83 12.21
CA ALA A 250 5.07 -11.79 12.26
C ALA A 250 6.48 -12.38 12.52
N GLU A 251 6.55 -13.56 13.13
CA GLU A 251 7.80 -14.25 13.46
C GLU A 251 8.33 -15.13 12.32
N ASP A 252 7.64 -15.17 11.17
CA ASP A 252 8.17 -15.86 9.99
C ASP A 252 9.46 -15.15 9.55
N PRO A 253 10.60 -15.85 9.38
CA PRO A 253 11.82 -15.25 8.85
C PRO A 253 11.67 -14.61 7.47
N ALA A 254 10.61 -14.95 6.72
CA ALA A 254 10.27 -14.36 5.44
C ALA A 254 9.09 -13.37 5.53
N ALA A 255 8.74 -12.89 6.73
CA ALA A 255 7.66 -11.92 6.91
C ALA A 255 8.10 -10.51 6.46
N HIS A 256 7.36 -9.92 5.53
CA HIS A 256 7.52 -8.52 5.11
C HIS A 256 6.70 -7.56 5.96
N GLY A 257 5.65 -8.06 6.63
CA GLY A 257 4.70 -7.23 7.37
C GLY A 257 3.33 -7.12 6.69
N SER A 258 2.32 -6.78 7.48
CA SER A 258 0.96 -6.57 6.97
C SER A 258 0.88 -5.28 6.14
N GLY A 259 -0.19 -5.11 5.36
CA GLY A 259 -0.40 -3.86 4.62
C GLY A 259 -0.44 -2.62 5.52
N PHE A 260 -1.00 -2.74 6.73
CA PHE A 260 -1.01 -1.66 7.73
C PHE A 260 0.39 -1.35 8.24
N ASP A 261 1.18 -2.39 8.52
CA ASP A 261 2.54 -2.22 9.02
C ASP A 261 3.41 -1.50 8.00
N ARG A 262 3.40 -1.97 6.74
CA ARG A 262 4.25 -1.47 5.67
C ARG A 262 3.92 -0.02 5.29
N VAL A 263 2.64 0.28 5.07
CA VAL A 263 2.20 1.67 4.77
C VAL A 263 2.40 2.59 5.97
N GLY A 264 2.16 2.09 7.18
CA GLY A 264 2.42 2.85 8.41
C GLY A 264 3.90 3.21 8.55
N ALA A 265 4.80 2.25 8.35
CA ALA A 265 6.24 2.49 8.45
C ALA A 265 6.75 3.43 7.35
N PHE A 266 6.34 3.21 6.10
CA PHE A 266 6.64 4.13 4.99
C PHE A 266 6.13 5.56 5.30
N GLY A 267 4.90 5.70 5.78
CA GLY A 267 4.33 7.00 6.16
C GLY A 267 5.08 7.68 7.31
N GLU A 268 5.49 6.93 8.34
CA GLU A 268 6.31 7.46 9.43
C GLU A 268 7.62 8.04 8.91
N GLY A 269 8.30 7.32 8.01
CA GLY A 269 9.51 7.80 7.36
C GLY A 269 9.26 9.04 6.51
N PHE A 270 8.21 9.02 5.69
CA PHE A 270 7.84 10.14 4.83
C PHE A 270 7.60 11.43 5.62
N ASP A 271 6.86 11.34 6.73
CA ASP A 271 6.50 12.50 7.54
C ASP A 271 7.61 12.96 8.50
N GLN A 272 8.40 12.03 9.03
CA GLN A 272 9.32 12.29 10.16
C GLN A 272 10.81 12.13 9.81
N GLY A 273 11.11 11.67 8.59
CA GLY A 273 12.47 11.49 8.08
C GLY A 273 13.23 10.29 8.69
N PRO A 274 14.50 10.11 8.31
CA PRO A 274 15.25 8.90 8.64
C PRO A 274 15.63 8.81 10.13
N ALA A 275 15.57 9.93 10.87
CA ALA A 275 15.79 9.97 12.30
C ALA A 275 14.77 9.11 13.07
N ARG A 276 13.49 9.18 12.71
CA ARG A 276 12.44 8.35 13.29
C ARG A 276 12.69 6.87 13.01
N CYS A 277 13.07 6.53 11.78
CA CYS A 277 13.32 5.14 11.38
C CYS A 277 14.48 4.50 12.16
N ALA A 278 15.53 5.27 12.46
CA ALA A 278 16.67 4.77 13.26
C ALA A 278 16.32 4.44 14.71
N GLU A 279 15.17 4.90 15.21
CA GLU A 279 14.68 4.57 16.56
C GLU A 279 13.95 3.23 16.62
N TYR A 280 13.62 2.62 15.47
CA TYR A 280 12.95 1.32 15.44
C TYR A 280 13.77 0.29 16.21
N ALA A 281 13.07 -0.54 16.98
CA ALA A 281 13.66 -1.55 17.84
C ALA A 281 12.71 -2.75 17.93
N SER A 282 13.21 -3.87 18.48
CA SER A 282 12.38 -5.05 18.67
C SER A 282 11.11 -4.73 19.49
N GLY A 283 9.96 -4.86 18.84
CA GLY A 283 8.64 -4.56 19.40
C GLY A 283 8.16 -3.11 19.26
N ASP A 284 8.91 -2.24 18.57
CA ASP A 284 8.55 -0.86 18.25
C ASP A 284 8.99 -0.50 16.81
N PRO A 285 8.06 -0.39 15.84
CA PRO A 285 6.61 -0.51 15.99
C PRO A 285 6.20 -1.95 16.32
N ARG A 286 5.02 -2.10 16.93
CA ARG A 286 4.44 -3.42 17.15
C ARG A 286 3.78 -3.90 15.85
N PRO A 287 4.19 -5.04 15.26
CA PRO A 287 3.57 -5.54 14.05
C PRO A 287 2.09 -5.90 14.25
N TYR A 288 1.27 -5.54 13.28
CA TYR A 288 -0.14 -5.89 13.12
C TYR A 288 -0.30 -7.09 12.18
N GLN A 289 0.54 -8.11 12.38
CA GLN A 289 0.52 -9.38 11.65
C GLN A 289 0.36 -10.53 12.63
N PHE A 290 -0.79 -11.19 12.58
CA PHE A 290 -1.14 -12.26 13.50
C PHE A 290 -2.01 -13.33 12.84
N PRO A 291 -1.95 -14.59 13.31
CA PRO A 291 -2.62 -15.69 12.66
C PRO A 291 -4.10 -15.73 13.03
N PHE A 292 -4.92 -16.25 12.12
CA PHE A 292 -6.33 -16.51 12.42
C PHE A 292 -6.48 -17.55 13.52
N VAL A 293 -7.19 -17.19 14.58
CA VAL A 293 -7.52 -18.08 15.71
C VAL A 293 -8.83 -18.84 15.45
N ARG A 294 -9.82 -18.18 14.81
CA ARG A 294 -11.13 -18.77 14.51
C ARG A 294 -11.17 -19.24 13.05
N GLU A 295 -11.75 -20.42 12.82
CA GLU A 295 -11.93 -20.95 11.46
C GLU A 295 -12.82 -20.06 10.60
N GLN A 296 -13.78 -19.36 11.22
CA GLN A 296 -14.63 -18.39 10.53
C GLN A 296 -13.81 -17.23 9.96
N ASP A 297 -12.86 -16.67 10.71
CA ASP A 297 -12.01 -15.57 10.23
C ASP A 297 -11.16 -16.03 9.06
N ARG A 298 -10.58 -17.24 9.18
CA ARG A 298 -9.80 -17.84 8.08
C ARG A 298 -10.65 -18.04 6.83
N ALA A 299 -11.87 -18.52 6.98
CA ALA A 299 -12.79 -18.74 5.86
C ALA A 299 -13.23 -17.42 5.20
N ALA A 300 -13.31 -16.33 5.97
CA ALA A 300 -13.64 -14.99 5.50
C ALA A 300 -12.39 -14.17 5.08
N GLY A 301 -11.18 -14.73 5.14
CA GLY A 301 -9.95 -13.99 4.86
C GLY A 301 -9.66 -12.85 5.84
N GLY A 302 -10.33 -12.84 6.99
CA GLY A 302 -10.26 -11.79 8.01
C GLY A 302 -11.41 -10.79 7.98
N ASP A 303 -12.23 -10.78 6.91
CA ASP A 303 -13.32 -9.82 6.77
C ASP A 303 -14.42 -10.05 7.82
N LEU A 304 -14.84 -8.96 8.48
CA LEU A 304 -16.07 -8.92 9.26
C LEU A 304 -17.27 -9.12 8.32
N PRO A 305 -18.31 -9.87 8.74
CA PRO A 305 -19.48 -10.05 7.89
C PRO A 305 -20.15 -8.71 7.57
N LEU A 306 -20.73 -8.57 6.37
CA LEU A 306 -21.54 -7.40 6.03
C LEU A 306 -22.85 -7.32 6.85
N THR A 307 -23.44 -8.48 7.15
CA THR A 307 -24.62 -8.60 8.01
C THR A 307 -24.45 -9.77 8.97
N GLY A 308 -24.61 -9.49 10.27
CA GLY A 308 -24.42 -10.47 11.33
C GLY A 308 -25.70 -11.23 11.68
N PRO A 309 -25.61 -12.39 12.34
CA PRO A 309 -26.77 -13.11 12.89
C PRO A 309 -27.45 -12.42 14.10
N GLY A 310 -27.17 -11.13 14.36
CA GLY A 310 -27.70 -10.32 15.47
C GLY A 310 -26.60 -9.74 16.38
N ASP A 311 -26.93 -8.60 17.03
CA ASP A 311 -26.17 -7.84 18.05
C ASP A 311 -24.74 -7.39 17.70
N GLY A 312 -24.57 -6.60 16.63
CA GLY A 312 -23.44 -5.66 16.55
C GLY A 312 -22.06 -6.23 16.25
N ASP A 313 -22.00 -7.44 15.69
CA ASP A 313 -20.75 -8.11 15.30
C ASP A 313 -20.45 -7.98 13.78
N ASP A 314 -21.23 -7.20 13.04
CA ASP A 314 -20.99 -6.91 11.62
C ASP A 314 -20.33 -5.56 11.38
N ILE A 315 -19.72 -5.41 10.21
CA ILE A 315 -18.90 -4.24 9.90
C ILE A 315 -19.70 -2.94 9.99
N VAL A 316 -20.96 -2.94 9.55
CA VAL A 316 -21.79 -1.73 9.54
C VAL A 316 -22.18 -1.33 10.96
N ASP A 317 -22.57 -2.29 11.80
CA ASP A 317 -22.92 -2.02 13.19
C ASP A 317 -21.71 -1.58 14.03
N LEU A 318 -20.51 -2.06 13.71
CA LEU A 318 -19.27 -1.70 14.41
C LEU A 318 -18.70 -0.35 14.00
N THR A 319 -18.92 0.04 12.74
CA THR A 319 -18.37 1.25 12.13
C THR A 319 -18.81 2.52 12.84
N PHE A 320 -20.13 2.73 12.99
CA PHE A 320 -20.65 4.00 13.50
C PHE A 320 -20.27 4.29 14.96
N PRO A 321 -20.35 3.31 15.90
CA PRO A 321 -19.83 3.49 17.24
C PRO A 321 -18.32 3.72 17.29
N SER A 322 -17.56 3.15 16.35
CA SER A 322 -16.12 3.37 16.23
C SER A 322 -15.81 4.81 15.82
N LEU A 323 -16.47 5.30 14.76
CA LEU A 323 -16.37 6.68 14.29
C LEU A 323 -16.79 7.69 15.37
N ASP A 324 -17.89 7.42 16.08
CA ASP A 324 -18.38 8.32 17.13
C ASP A 324 -17.37 8.43 18.29
N ARG A 325 -16.76 7.31 18.68
CA ARG A 325 -15.68 7.31 19.67
C ARG A 325 -14.47 8.12 19.19
N TRP A 326 -14.03 7.88 17.96
CA TRP A 326 -12.87 8.57 17.39
C TRP A 326 -13.08 10.09 17.34
N TRP A 327 -14.26 10.54 16.87
CA TRP A 327 -14.58 11.96 16.83
C TRP A 327 -14.80 12.56 18.22
N THR A 328 -15.34 11.80 19.17
CA THR A 328 -15.44 12.23 20.58
C THR A 328 -14.06 12.61 21.14
N ASP A 329 -13.04 11.81 20.83
CA ASP A 329 -11.67 12.06 21.30
C ASP A 329 -10.95 13.13 20.47
N THR A 330 -11.17 13.17 19.16
CA THR A 330 -10.40 14.00 18.22
C THR A 330 -10.97 15.41 18.04
N TYR A 331 -12.30 15.54 17.95
CA TYR A 331 -12.96 16.80 17.61
C TYR A 331 -12.62 17.96 18.57
N PRO A 332 -12.52 17.77 19.90
CA PRO A 332 -12.16 18.87 20.80
C PRO A 332 -10.80 19.49 20.49
N GLY A 333 -9.84 18.70 20.00
CA GLY A 333 -8.52 19.19 19.58
C GLY A 333 -8.57 20.04 18.30
N LEU A 334 -9.60 19.85 17.48
CA LEU A 334 -9.80 20.55 16.21
C LEU A 334 -10.74 21.76 16.34
N ALA A 335 -11.59 21.77 17.37
CA ALA A 335 -12.68 22.73 17.54
C ALA A 335 -12.53 23.58 18.82
N ASP A 336 -11.30 23.95 19.18
CA ASP A 336 -11.00 24.82 20.35
C ASP A 336 -11.64 24.34 21.67
N GLY A 337 -11.75 23.03 21.86
CA GLY A 337 -12.32 22.39 23.05
C GLY A 337 -13.83 22.16 23.02
N GLU A 338 -14.53 22.47 21.92
CA GLU A 338 -15.93 22.11 21.75
C GLU A 338 -16.10 20.57 21.73
N ALA A 339 -17.15 20.09 22.41
CA ALA A 339 -17.44 18.66 22.44
C ALA A 339 -18.01 18.19 21.11
N TRP A 340 -17.65 16.98 20.70
CA TRP A 340 -18.32 16.29 19.60
C TRP A 340 -19.80 16.10 19.95
N GLU A 341 -20.68 16.45 19.01
CA GLU A 341 -22.08 16.06 19.06
C GLU A 341 -22.22 14.77 18.26
N PRO A 342 -22.64 13.65 18.87
CA PRO A 342 -22.82 12.39 18.16
C PRO A 342 -23.81 12.47 16.99
N MET A 343 -23.60 11.61 16.00
CA MET A 343 -24.62 11.36 14.96
C MET A 343 -25.72 10.47 15.55
N GLU A 344 -26.95 10.60 15.06
CA GLU A 344 -28.10 9.74 15.40
C GLU A 344 -27.92 8.29 14.87
N GLY A 345 -26.89 8.06 14.05
CA GLY A 345 -26.48 6.75 13.56
C GLY A 345 -26.59 6.64 12.04
N HIS A 346 -27.07 5.48 11.58
CA HIS A 346 -27.14 5.14 10.16
C HIS A 346 -28.51 4.63 9.73
N VAL A 347 -28.84 4.82 8.46
CA VAL A 347 -30.11 4.41 7.86
C VAL A 347 -29.84 3.65 6.56
N ALA A 348 -30.01 2.33 6.62
CA ALA A 348 -30.10 1.48 5.45
C ALA A 348 -31.36 1.82 4.64
N PHE A 349 -31.24 2.00 3.33
CA PHE A 349 -32.40 2.21 2.46
C PHE A 349 -32.33 1.42 1.15
N ARG A 350 -33.48 1.34 0.49
CA ARG A 350 -33.62 0.80 -0.87
C ARG A 350 -33.92 1.92 -1.85
N PRO A 351 -33.46 1.85 -3.12
CA PRO A 351 -33.71 2.90 -4.10
C PRO A 351 -35.21 3.19 -4.34
N ASP A 352 -36.07 2.18 -4.16
CA ASP A 352 -37.53 2.29 -4.30
C ASP A 352 -38.25 2.84 -3.05
N ASN A 353 -37.54 2.94 -1.91
CA ASN A 353 -38.05 3.49 -0.66
C ASN A 353 -36.96 4.30 0.07
N PRO A 354 -36.56 5.45 -0.48
CA PRO A 354 -35.52 6.25 0.13
C PRO A 354 -36.03 7.03 1.37
N PRO A 355 -35.14 7.34 2.31
CA PRO A 355 -35.48 8.07 3.53
C PRO A 355 -35.69 9.55 3.24
N ARG A 356 -36.16 10.27 4.26
CA ARG A 356 -36.19 11.73 4.26
C ARG A 356 -34.98 12.28 4.97
N CYS A 357 -34.57 13.47 4.55
CA CYS A 357 -33.63 14.32 5.27
C CYS A 357 -34.27 15.71 5.43
N GLY A 358 -34.64 16.05 6.66
CA GLY A 358 -35.61 17.09 6.97
C GLY A 358 -36.91 16.89 6.18
N ASP A 359 -37.32 17.92 5.45
CA ASP A 359 -38.56 17.88 4.66
C ASP A 359 -38.41 17.24 3.27
N SER A 360 -37.19 16.86 2.86
CA SER A 360 -36.91 16.38 1.50
C SER A 360 -36.76 14.86 1.46
N VAL A 361 -37.33 14.22 0.43
CA VAL A 361 -37.03 12.81 0.12
C VAL A 361 -35.69 12.77 -0.61
N VAL A 362 -34.77 11.91 -0.16
CA VAL A 362 -33.47 11.76 -0.80
C VAL A 362 -33.62 10.89 -2.06
N GLN A 363 -33.07 11.31 -3.20
CA GLN A 363 -33.14 10.57 -4.45
C GLN A 363 -31.79 10.65 -5.17
N ASP A 364 -31.47 9.65 -5.99
CA ASP A 364 -30.25 9.58 -6.81
C ASP A 364 -28.91 9.45 -6.06
N PHE A 365 -28.94 9.18 -4.75
CA PHE A 365 -27.76 8.93 -3.93
C PHE A 365 -27.68 7.47 -3.49
N SER A 366 -26.47 6.93 -3.42
CA SER A 366 -26.21 5.62 -2.80
C SER A 366 -25.65 5.73 -1.38
N LEU A 367 -25.07 6.88 -1.02
CA LEU A 367 -24.54 7.20 0.30
C LEU A 367 -24.66 8.71 0.52
N PHE A 368 -25.10 9.15 1.69
CA PHE A 368 -25.22 10.57 2.01
C PHE A 368 -25.22 10.83 3.53
N VAL A 369 -24.86 12.05 3.92
CA VAL A 369 -25.03 12.55 5.29
C VAL A 369 -26.26 13.47 5.31
N CYS A 370 -27.22 13.19 6.21
CA CYS A 370 -28.31 14.09 6.51
C CYS A 370 -27.92 15.04 7.65
N VAL A 371 -27.60 16.29 7.34
CA VAL A 371 -27.18 17.27 8.36
C VAL A 371 -28.31 17.66 9.32
N PRO A 372 -29.55 17.97 8.87
CA PRO A 372 -30.63 18.36 9.77
C PRO A 372 -31.01 17.28 10.79
N ASP A 373 -31.04 16.01 10.35
CA ASP A 373 -31.47 14.87 11.18
C ASP A 373 -30.28 14.03 11.69
N ARG A 374 -29.05 14.46 11.36
CA ARG A 374 -27.78 13.92 11.86
C ARG A 374 -27.57 12.42 11.68
N PHE A 375 -27.93 11.85 10.54
CA PHE A 375 -27.66 10.43 10.24
C PHE A 375 -26.94 10.23 8.91
N VAL A 376 -26.31 9.07 8.72
CA VAL A 376 -25.74 8.64 7.43
C VAL A 376 -26.67 7.65 6.76
N GLY A 377 -27.15 7.93 5.55
CA GLY A 377 -27.99 7.02 4.79
C GLY A 377 -27.18 6.28 3.74
N TYR A 378 -27.35 4.96 3.63
CA TYR A 378 -26.66 4.14 2.62
C TYR A 378 -27.61 3.14 1.92
N GLU A 379 -27.33 2.87 0.65
CA GLU A 379 -28.12 1.97 -0.18
C GLU A 379 -27.67 0.52 0.04
N ALA A 380 -28.53 -0.26 0.68
CA ALA A 380 -28.17 -1.54 1.29
C ALA A 380 -28.41 -2.76 0.42
N THR A 381 -28.94 -2.61 -0.80
CA THR A 381 -29.33 -3.75 -1.65
C THR A 381 -28.41 -4.02 -2.83
N GLU A 382 -27.71 -3.02 -3.33
CA GLU A 382 -26.80 -3.17 -4.47
C GLU A 382 -25.42 -2.58 -4.15
N THR A 383 -25.37 -1.30 -3.77
CA THR A 383 -24.13 -0.53 -3.66
C THR A 383 -23.21 -1.07 -2.55
N ILE A 384 -23.73 -1.20 -1.33
CA ILE A 384 -22.93 -1.68 -0.19
C ILE A 384 -22.55 -3.16 -0.36
N PRO A 385 -23.46 -4.09 -0.73
CA PRO A 385 -23.08 -5.47 -1.04
C PRO A 385 -22.03 -5.59 -2.14
N ASP A 386 -22.16 -4.85 -3.26
CA ASP A 386 -21.18 -4.90 -4.35
C ASP A 386 -19.81 -4.38 -3.93
N ALA A 387 -19.77 -3.34 -3.07
CA ALA A 387 -18.51 -2.81 -2.54
C ALA A 387 -17.82 -3.83 -1.62
N TYR A 388 -18.59 -4.46 -0.74
CA TYR A 388 -18.12 -5.50 0.16
C TYR A 388 -17.59 -6.73 -0.60
N ASP A 389 -18.39 -7.27 -1.52
CA ASP A 389 -18.04 -8.50 -2.25
C ASP A 389 -16.78 -8.34 -3.11
N ARG A 390 -16.47 -7.12 -3.54
CA ARG A 390 -15.29 -6.82 -4.35
C ARG A 390 -14.03 -6.51 -3.53
N ASN A 391 -14.19 -5.88 -2.37
CA ASN A 391 -13.08 -5.21 -1.69
C ASN A 391 -12.96 -5.52 -0.19
N GLY A 392 -13.85 -6.34 0.36
CA GLY A 392 -13.85 -6.73 1.77
C GLY A 392 -14.63 -5.76 2.68
N ASP A 393 -14.49 -5.96 3.98
CA ASP A 393 -15.24 -5.25 5.02
C ASP A 393 -14.89 -3.75 5.11
N PHE A 394 -13.61 -3.40 5.07
CA PHE A 394 -13.15 -2.01 5.15
C PHE A 394 -13.66 -1.12 4.00
N ALA A 395 -14.12 -1.70 2.89
CA ALA A 395 -14.71 -0.93 1.80
C ALA A 395 -16.11 -0.37 2.12
N VAL A 396 -16.73 -0.85 3.21
CA VAL A 396 -18.07 -0.44 3.66
C VAL A 396 -18.08 0.08 5.11
N ALA A 397 -16.89 0.28 5.68
CA ALA A 397 -16.66 0.80 7.03
C ALA A 397 -16.56 2.33 7.09
#